data_AF-A0A075RVJ0-F1
#
_entry.id   AF-A0A075RVJ0-F1
#
_cell.length_a   1.000
_cell.length_b   1.000
_cell.length_c   1.000
_cell.angle_alpha   90.00
_cell.angle_beta   90.00
_cell.angle_gamma   90.00
#
_symmetry.space_group_name_H-M   'P 1'
#
loop_
_entity.id
_entity.type
_entity.pdbx_description
1 polymer ?
#
loop_
_entity_poly.entity_id
_entity_poly.type
_entity_poly.pdbx_seq_one_letter_code
_entity_poly.pdbx_strand_id
1 'polypeptide(L)' 'MKIFTYIIIALAIVFIGINMTRLDFNNLLEGESLIAIIGIISIICAVVILLIFRLSKSIEDKLKNQE' A
#
# COMPACT_ATOMS: atom_id res chain seq x y z
N MET A 1 -8.97 2.83 13.09
CA MET A 1 -8.61 1.43 13.41
C MET A 1 -7.09 1.28 13.48
N LYS A 2 -6.46 1.47 14.64
CA LYS A 2 -4.99 1.50 14.79
C LYS A 2 -4.31 0.20 14.31
N ILE A 3 -4.96 -0.95 14.51
CA ILE A 3 -4.45 -2.27 14.11
C ILE A 3 -4.31 -2.42 12.59
N PHE A 4 -5.26 -1.87 11.82
CA PHE A 4 -5.28 -2.00 10.37
C PHE A 4 -4.15 -1.20 9.71
N THR A 5 -3.86 -0.02 10.26
CA THR A 5 -2.72 0.79 9.83
C THR A 5 -1.40 0.09 10.14
N TYR A 6 -1.29 -0.56 11.30
CA TYR A 6 -0.09 -1.31 11.67
C TYR A 6 0.18 -2.51 10.74
N ILE A 7 -0.86 -3.27 10.39
CA ILE A 7 -0.76 -4.39 9.44
C ILE A 7 -0.27 -3.92 8.07
N ILE A 8 -0.79 -2.79 7.57
CA ILE A 8 -0.38 -2.29 6.25
C ILE A 8 1.04 -1.72 6.27
N ILE A 9 1.47 -1.11 7.37
CA ILE A 9 2.86 -0.71 7.57
C ILE A 9 3.79 -1.94 7.55
N ALA A 10 3.42 -3.02 8.23
CA ALA A 10 4.20 -4.25 8.23
C ALA A 10 4.29 -4.87 6.82
N LEU A 11 3.17 -4.89 6.07
CA LEU A 11 3.15 -5.35 4.68
C LEU A 11 4.04 -4.49 3.77
N ALA A 12 4.04 -3.17 3.97
CA ALA A 12 4.86 -2.24 3.20
C ALA A 12 6.37 -2.50 3.39
N ILE A 13 6.80 -2.82 4.62
CA ILE A 13 8.21 -3.14 4.91
C ILE A 13 8.65 -4.39 4.15
N VAL A 14 7.83 -5.44 4.15
CA VAL A 14 8.10 -6.68 3.40
C VAL A 14 8.16 -6.39 1.90
N PHE A 15 7.22 -5.60 1.38
CA PHE A 15 7.18 -5.24 -0.04
C PHE A 15 8.39 -4.43 -0.49
N ILE A 16 8.82 -3.47 0.33
CA ILE A 16 10.02 -2.66 0.06
C ILE A 16 11.25 -3.57 0.00
N GLY A 17 11.41 -4.51 0.94
CA GLY A 17 12.54 -5.45 0.94
C GLY A 17 12.60 -6.32 -0.33
N ILE A 18 11.45 -6.84 -0.78
CA ILE A 18 11.38 -7.65 -2.00
C ILE A 18 11.67 -6.80 -3.25
N ASN A 19 11.19 -5.56 -3.30
CA ASN A 19 11.43 -4.65 -4.43
C ASN A 19 12.90 -4.20 -4.52
N MET A 20 13.54 -3.94 -3.38
CA MET A 20 14.91 -3.43 -3.31
C MET A 20 15.94 -4.42 -3.87
N THR A 21 15.66 -5.71 -3.77
CA THR A 21 16.55 -6.78 -4.24
C THR A 21 16.46 -6.99 -5.76
N ARG A 22 15.44 -6.43 -6.42
CA ARG A 22 15.02 -6.75 -7.80
C ARG A 22 15.13 -5.55 -8.76
N LEU A 23 15.49 -4.37 -8.26
CA LEU A 23 15.42 -3.12 -9.01
C LEU A 23 16.70 -2.91 -9.83
N ASP A 24 16.65 -3.30 -11.10
CA ASP A 24 17.68 -2.98 -12.09
C ASP A 24 17.17 -1.88 -13.04
N PHE A 25 17.67 -0.65 -12.85
CA PHE A 25 17.24 0.53 -13.61
C PHE A 25 17.65 0.49 -15.09
N ASN A 26 18.55 -0.41 -15.49
CA ASN A 26 19.00 -0.52 -16.88
C ASN A 26 18.11 -1.47 -17.71
N ASN A 27 17.43 -2.43 -17.07
CA ASN A 27 16.57 -3.41 -17.73
C ASN A 27 15.20 -3.49 -17.07
N LEU A 28 14.44 -2.39 -17.18
CA LEU A 28 13.16 -2.22 -16.49
C LEU A 28 12.09 -3.27 -16.84
N LEU A 29 12.20 -3.88 -18.03
CA LEU A 29 11.20 -4.81 -18.58
C LEU A 29 11.67 -6.27 -18.60
N GLU A 30 12.84 -6.58 -18.07
CA GLU A 30 13.41 -7.92 -18.13
C GLU A 30 13.46 -8.58 -16.74
N GLY A 31 12.88 -9.78 -16.66
CA GLY A 31 12.90 -10.64 -15.46
C GLY A 31 12.47 -9.96 -14.16
N GLU A 32 13.46 -9.74 -13.29
CA GLU A 32 13.34 -9.23 -11.92
C GLU A 32 12.71 -7.83 -11.85
N SER A 33 12.93 -6.98 -12.87
CA SER A 33 12.47 -5.60 -12.84
C SER A 33 10.97 -5.43 -13.12
N LEU A 34 10.34 -6.36 -13.84
CA LEU A 34 8.86 -6.40 -13.97
C LEU A 34 8.20 -6.59 -12.61
N ILE A 35 8.82 -7.40 -11.75
CA ILE A 35 8.35 -7.64 -10.38
C ILE A 35 8.50 -6.35 -9.55
N ALA A 36 9.59 -5.59 -9.75
CA ALA A 36 9.77 -4.29 -9.10
C ALA A 36 8.70 -3.26 -9.52
N ILE A 37 8.31 -3.23 -10.80
CA ILE A 37 7.25 -2.34 -11.30
C ILE A 37 5.89 -2.71 -10.69
N ILE A 38 5.53 -3.99 -10.69
CA ILE A 38 4.30 -4.49 -10.05
C ILE A 38 4.33 -4.18 -8.56
N GLY A 39 5.51 -4.26 -7.95
CA GLY A 39 5.76 -3.90 -6.57
C GLY A 39 5.39 -2.44 -6.24
N ILE A 40 5.86 -1.50 -7.06
CA ILE A 40 5.53 -0.09 -6.96
C ILE A 40 4.01 0.13 -7.12
N ILE A 41 3.39 -0.48 -8.14
CA ILE A 41 1.94 -0.37 -8.39
C ILE A 41 1.13 -0.90 -7.21
N SER A 42 1.54 -2.02 -6.63
CA SER A 42 0.85 -2.64 -5.49
C SER A 42 0.87 -1.73 -4.26
N ILE A 43 2.02 -1.10 -3.96
CA ILE A 43 2.15 -0.15 -2.84
C ILE A 43 1.23 1.06 -3.06
N ILE A 44 1.19 1.60 -4.27
CA ILE A 44 0.29 2.71 -4.63
C ILE A 44 -1.17 2.30 -4.41
N CYS A 45 -1.55 1.11 -4.87
CA CYS A 45 -2.90 0.58 -4.72
C CYS A 45 -3.29 0.41 -3.23
N ALA A 46 -2.38 -0.13 -2.40
CA ALA A 46 -2.60 -0.29 -0.97
C ALA A 46 -2.83 1.04 -0.24
N VAL A 47 -2.07 2.09 -0.59
CA VAL A 47 -2.24 3.44 -0.05
C VAL A 47 -3.61 4.02 -0.41
N VAL A 48 -4.06 3.85 -1.66
CA VAL A 48 -5.39 4.30 -2.11
C VAL A 48 -6.51 3.62 -1.33
N ILE A 49 -6.45 2.30 -1.16
CA ILE A 49 -7.46 1.55 -0.39
C ILE A 49 -7.49 2.05 1.06
N LEU A 50 -6.34 2.32 1.68
CA LEU A 50 -6.26 2.88 3.02
C LEU A 50 -6.91 4.26 3.14
N LEU A 51 -6.69 5.12 2.15
CA LEU A 51 -7.29 6.45 2.11
C LEU A 51 -8.81 6.36 2.02
N ILE A 52 -9.33 5.52 1.12
CA ILE A 52 -10.77 5.27 0.97
C ILE A 52 -11.34 4.74 2.30
N PHE A 53 -10.67 3.78 2.93
CA PHE A 53 -11.11 3.22 4.20
C PHE A 53 -11.14 4.26 5.33
N ARG A 54 -10.13 5.15 5.41
CA ARG A 54 -10.13 6.25 6.39
C ARG A 54 -11.26 7.24 6.13
N LEU A 55 -11.54 7.54 4.87
CA LEU A 55 -12.66 8.41 4.48
C LEU A 55 -14.00 7.79 4.87
N SER A 56 -14.25 6.53 4.51
CA SER A 56 -15.46 5.79 4.92
C SER A 56 -15.65 5.82 6.43
N LYS A 57 -14.57 5.61 7.19
CA LYS A 57 -14.64 5.63 8.66
C LYS A 57 -14.88 7.02 9.24
N SER A 58 -14.29 8.06 8.65
CA SER A 58 -14.57 9.44 9.04
C SER A 58 -16.02 9.83 8.78
N ILE A 59 -16.66 9.26 7.76
CA ILE A 59 -18.08 9.46 7.47
C ILE A 59 -18.94 8.71 8.49
N GLU A 60 -18.60 7.46 8.79
CA GLU A 60 -19.24 6.65 9.84
C GLU A 60 -19.23 7.35 11.21
N ASP A 61 -18.08 7.88 11.63
CA ASP A 61 -17.95 8.62 12.90
C ASP A 61 -18.77 9.93 12.89
N LYS A 62 -18.89 10.61 11.74
CA LYS A 62 -19.72 11.82 11.63
C LYS A 62 -21.20 11.52 11.71
N LEU A 63 -21.66 10.45 11.08
CA LEU A 63 -23.06 10.03 11.10
C LEU A 63 -23.49 9.55 12.49
N LYS A 64 -22.63 8.83 13.20
CA LYS A 64 -22.91 8.28 14.53
C LYS A 64 -22.98 9.33 15.66
N ASN A 65 -22.37 10.51 15.47
CA ASN A 65 -22.45 11.62 16.42
C ASN A 65 -23.64 12.56 16.16
N GLN A 66 -24.52 12.22 15.19
CA GLN A 66 -25.73 12.99 14.88
C GLN A 66 -27.01 12.36 15.44
N GLU A 67 -26.91 11.26 16.20
CA GLU A 67 -27.97 10.68 17.05
C GLU A 67 -27.73 11.07 18.52
#